data_AF-A0A6V7KMY0-F1
#
_entry.id   AF-A0A6V7KMY0-F1
#
_cell.length_a   1.000
_cell.length_b   1.000
_cell.length_c   1.000
_cell.angle_alpha   90.00
_cell.angle_beta   90.00
_cell.angle_gamma   90.00
#
_symmetry.space_group_name_H-M   'P 1'
#
loop_
_entity.id
_entity.type
_entity.pdbx_description
1 polymer ?
#
loop_
_entity_poly.entity_id
_entity_poly.type
_entity_poly.pdbx_seq_one_letter_code
_entity_poly.pdbx_strand_id
1 'polypeptide(L)' 'PWPEDALLAVATRFLGEIKLSDDERRAGIDMCQYFHMSTQSLSEEFRIRLGRYNYVTPTSYLEMINTFKDLLNKKR' A
#
# COMPACT_ATOMS: atom_id res chain seq x y z
N PRO A 1 -2.95 12.25 -7.74
CA PRO A 1 -2.17 11.12 -7.16
C PRO A 1 -1.34 11.61 -5.97
N TRP A 2 -1.18 10.78 -4.93
CA TRP A 2 -0.22 11.11 -3.86
C TRP A 2 1.21 10.89 -4.35
N PRO A 3 2.15 11.77 -3.99
CA PRO A 3 3.56 11.61 -4.34
C PRO A 3 4.21 10.49 -3.50
N GLU A 4 5.34 9.97 -3.99
CA GLU A 4 6.00 8.78 -3.43
C GLU A 4 6.48 8.99 -1.99
N ASP A 5 6.95 10.21 -1.68
CA ASP A 5 7.34 10.66 -0.34
C ASP A 5 6.15 10.66 0.64
N ALA A 6 4.95 11.04 0.19
CA ALA A 6 3.75 10.94 1.00
C ALA A 6 3.38 9.48 1.29
N LEU A 7 3.48 8.59 0.29
CA LEU A 7 3.27 7.15 0.49
C LEU A 7 4.28 6.59 1.50
N LEU A 8 5.56 6.96 1.37
CA LEU A 8 6.63 6.55 2.29
C LEU A 8 6.33 6.99 3.72
N ALA A 9 5.98 8.26 3.92
CA ALA A 9 5.71 8.82 5.24
C ALA A 9 4.51 8.13 5.91
N VAL A 10 3.45 7.85 5.15
CA VAL A 10 2.26 7.16 5.65
C VAL A 10 2.56 5.71 6.00
N ALA A 11 3.20 4.94 5.11
CA ALA A 11 3.58 3.57 5.42
C ALA A 11 4.52 3.48 6.64
N THR A 12 5.51 4.37 6.72
CA THR A 12 6.46 4.43 7.84
C THR A 12 5.74 4.65 9.16
N ARG A 13 4.82 5.62 9.20
CA ARG A 13 4.04 5.92 10.40
C ARG A 13 3.15 4.75 10.82
N PHE A 14 2.38 4.18 9.88
CA PHE A 14 1.38 3.16 10.19
C PHE A 14 2.01 1.81 10.57
N LEU A 15 3.12 1.42 9.92
CA LEU A 15 3.88 0.23 10.29
C LEU A 15 4.70 0.47 11.56
N GLY A 16 5.04 1.72 11.88
CA GLY A 16 5.61 2.19 13.16
C GLY A 16 4.90 1.65 14.40
N GLU A 17 3.58 1.46 14.31
CA GLU A 17 2.74 0.99 15.40
C GLU A 17 2.89 -0.51 15.70
N ILE A 18 3.53 -1.28 14.82
CA ILE A 18 3.76 -2.72 15.01
C ILE A 18 5.21 -2.97 15.43
N LYS A 19 5.41 -3.93 16.35
CA LYS A 19 6.72 -4.46 16.72
C LYS A 19 7.31 -5.32 15.59
N LEU A 20 7.90 -4.68 14.60
CA LEU A 20 8.69 -5.31 13.54
C LEU A 20 10.17 -5.04 13.78
N SER A 21 11.04 -5.98 13.36
CA SER A 21 12.47 -5.68 13.20
C SER A 21 12.68 -4.59 12.15
N ASP A 22 13.85 -3.96 12.13
CA ASP A 22 14.14 -2.90 11.16
C ASP A 22 14.10 -3.40 9.71
N ASP A 23 14.55 -4.64 9.46
CA ASP A 23 14.50 -5.27 8.15
C ASP A 23 13.06 -5.59 7.72
N GLU A 24 12.25 -6.15 8.61
CA GLU A 24 10.82 -6.42 8.36
C GLU A 24 10.06 -5.12 8.06
N ARG A 25 10.37 -4.06 8.81
CA ARG A 25 9.75 -2.74 8.65
C ARG A 25 10.09 -2.15 7.29
N ARG A 26 11.36 -2.17 6.90
CA ARG A 26 11.79 -1.63 5.60
C ARG A 26 11.14 -2.40 4.46
N ALA A 27 11.16 -3.74 4.52
CA ALA A 27 10.50 -4.57 3.52
C ALA A 27 8.98 -4.32 3.44
N GLY A 28 8.32 -4.11 4.58
CA GLY A 28 6.89 -3.79 4.63
C GLY A 28 6.56 -2.43 4.00
N ILE A 29 7.38 -1.41 4.25
CA ILE A 29 7.24 -0.09 3.65
C ILE A 29 7.38 -0.17 2.13
N ASP A 30 8.45 -0.79 1.65
CA ASP A 30 8.73 -0.98 0.22
C ASP A 30 7.58 -1.73 -0.47
N MET A 31 7.07 -2.78 0.18
CA MET A 31 5.94 -3.58 -0.32
C MET A 31 4.65 -2.75 -0.42
N CYS A 32 4.31 -1.96 0.60
CA CYS A 32 3.13 -1.10 0.57
C CYS A 32 3.23 -0.08 -0.58
N GLN A 33 4.37 0.60 -0.74
CA GLN A 33 4.57 1.54 -1.86
C GLN A 33 4.43 0.84 -3.22
N TYR A 34 5.10 -0.31 -3.39
CA TYR A 34 5.02 -1.09 -4.62
C TYR A 34 3.59 -1.49 -4.97
N PHE A 35 2.82 -2.01 -4.01
CA PHE A 35 1.43 -2.40 -4.25
C PHE A 35 0.55 -1.22 -4.66
N HIS A 36 0.71 -0.05 -4.05
CA HIS A 36 -0.09 1.11 -4.43
C HIS A 36 0.24 1.59 -5.85
N MET A 37 1.53 1.74 -6.18
CA MET A 37 1.98 2.22 -7.49
C MET A 37 1.65 1.24 -8.62
N SER A 38 1.84 -0.06 -8.39
CA SER A 38 1.47 -1.09 -9.36
C SER A 38 -0.04 -1.18 -9.56
N THR A 39 -0.84 -1.00 -8.50
CA THR A 39 -2.32 -0.96 -8.61
C THR A 39 -2.79 0.25 -9.43
N GLN A 40 -2.14 1.41 -9.32
CA GLN A 40 -2.44 2.56 -10.20
C GLN A 40 -2.21 2.21 -11.68
N SER A 41 -1.09 1.54 -11.98
CA SER A 41 -0.77 1.11 -13.35
C SER A 41 -1.77 0.07 -13.87
N LEU A 42 -2.12 -0.92 -13.04
CA LEU A 42 -3.11 -1.95 -13.37
C LEU A 42 -4.53 -1.38 -13.54
N SER A 43 -4.88 -0.33 -12.78
CA SER A 43 -6.16 0.38 -12.91
C SER A 43 -6.29 1.03 -14.29
N GLU A 44 -5.21 1.66 -14.78
CA GLU A 44 -5.20 2.22 -16.13
C GLU A 44 -5.26 1.14 -17.21
N GLU A 45 -4.52 0.04 -17.04
CA GLU A 45 -4.57 -1.10 -17.95
C GLU A 45 -5.98 -1.73 -18.00
N PHE A 46 -6.64 -1.86 -16.85
CA PHE A 46 -8.01 -2.36 -16.73
C PHE A 46 -9.00 -1.45 -17.47
N ARG A 47 -8.84 -0.13 -17.34
CA ARG A 47 -9.62 0.87 -18.08
C ARG A 47 -9.43 0.72 -19.59
N ILE A 48 -8.18 0.63 -20.05
CA ILE A 48 -7.85 0.50 -21.48
C ILE A 48 -8.44 -0.77 -22.08
N ARG A 49 -8.32 -1.90 -21.38
CA ARG A 49 -8.73 -3.22 -21.92
C ARG A 49 -10.23 -3.47 -21.86
N LEU A 50 -10.90 -3.00 -20.80
CA LEU A 50 -12.28 -3.40 -20.51
C LEU A 50 -13.26 -2.22 -20.49
N GLY A 51 -12.78 -0.98 -20.62
CA GLY A 51 -13.60 0.23 -20.58
C GLY A 51 -14.23 0.50 -19.20
N ARG A 52 -13.75 -0.16 -18.15
CA ARG A 52 -14.29 -0.06 -16.78
C ARG A 52 -13.39 0.78 -15.91
N TYR A 53 -14.00 1.67 -15.13
CA TYR A 53 -13.28 2.52 -14.18
C TYR A 53 -13.20 1.85 -12.80
N ASN A 54 -11.99 1.83 -12.24
CA ASN A 54 -11.74 1.68 -10.82
C ASN A 54 -10.85 2.86 -10.38
N TYR A 55 -10.92 3.24 -9.11
CA TYR A 55 -10.21 4.42 -8.61
C TYR A 55 -9.25 4.02 -7.50
N VAL A 56 -7.97 4.35 -7.70
CA VAL A 56 -6.95 4.22 -6.67
C VAL A 56 -6.86 5.54 -5.92
N THR A 57 -7.27 5.52 -4.66
CA THR A 57 -7.39 6.71 -3.79
C THR A 57 -6.45 6.61 -2.59
N PRO A 58 -6.10 7.73 -1.94
CA PRO A 58 -5.37 7.69 -0.67
C PRO A 58 -6.06 6.82 0.39
N THR A 59 -7.40 6.84 0.45
CA THR A 59 -8.16 5.97 1.35
C THR A 59 -7.91 4.49 1.05
N SER A 60 -7.92 4.08 -0.22
CA SER A 60 -7.63 2.68 -0.59
C SER A 60 -6.21 2.24 -0.17
N TYR A 61 -5.25 3.17 -0.10
CA TYR A 61 -3.91 2.91 0.43
C TYR A 61 -3.91 2.65 1.94
N LEU A 62 -4.63 3.47 2.69
CA LEU A 62 -4.78 3.30 4.15
C LEU A 62 -5.46 1.99 4.50
N GLU A 63 -6.54 1.64 3.78
CA GLU A 63 -7.25 0.36 3.95
C GLU A 63 -6.35 -0.84 3.63
N MET A 64 -5.54 -0.75 2.58
CA MET A 64 -4.56 -1.78 2.24
C MET A 64 -3.52 -1.96 3.34
N ILE A 65 -2.98 -0.88 3.90
CA ILE A 65 -2.03 -0.94 5.01
C ILE A 65 -2.70 -1.60 6.23
N ASN A 66 -3.91 -1.18 6.61
CA ASN A 66 -4.64 -1.78 7.72
C ASN A 66 -4.86 -3.28 7.52
N THR A 67 -5.28 -3.68 6.33
CA THR A 67 -5.46 -5.11 5.98
C THR A 67 -4.15 -5.89 6.12
N PHE A 68 -3.02 -5.30 5.70
CA PHE A 68 -1.71 -5.90 5.85
C PHE A 68 -1.30 -6.06 7.33
N LYS A 69 -1.56 -5.03 8.17
CA LYS A 69 -1.34 -5.09 9.62
C LYS A 69 -2.13 -6.23 10.25
N ASP A 70 -3.41 -6.36 9.90
CA ASP A 70 -4.28 -7.42 10.42
C ASP A 70 -3.81 -8.82 10.01
N LEU A 71 -3.35 -8.97 8.76
CA LEU A 71 -2.79 -10.23 8.27
C LEU A 71 -1.51 -10.61 9.00
N LEU A 72 -0.60 -9.65 9.21
CA LEU A 72 0.62 -9.88 9.98
C LEU A 72 0.31 -10.32 11.41
N ASN A 73 -0.62 -9.65 12.09
CA ASN A 73 -1.02 -9.99 13.46
C ASN A 73 -1.68 -11.38 13.56
N LYS A 74 -2.36 -11.84 12.50
CA LYS A 74 -3.02 -13.16 12.48
C LYS A 74 -2.08 -14.32 12.16
N LYS A 75 -1.03 -14.08 11.38
CA LYS A 75 -0.15 -15.14 10.84
C LYS A 75 1.19 -15.26 11.56
N ARG A 76 1.47 -14.34 12.47
CA ARG A 76 2.68 -14.32 13.30
C ARG A 76 2.39 -14.95 14.66
#